data_AF-A0A524R1Q7-F1
#
_entry.id   AF-A0A524R1Q7-F1
#
_cell.length_a   1.000
_cell.length_b   1.000
_cell.length_c   1.000
_cell.angle_alpha   90.00
_cell.angle_beta   90.00
_cell.angle_gamma   90.00
#
_symmetry.space_group_name_H-M   'P 1'
#
loop_
_entity.id
_entity.type
_entity.pdbx_description
1 polymer ?
#
loop_
_entity_poly.entity_id
_entity_poly.type
_entity_poly.pdbx_seq_one_letter_code
_entity_poly.pdbx_strand_id
1 'polypeptide(L)'
;MANAKTGEVTLNPKVVAISARRIAADAGITVPDTTRMLMVIGEKPGEERFSGEKISPVLALWRYQTIDDAIELIGKLHRYAGLGHSVGIYSFNADYIHRVASAAKVSRILVRQAHAPSAGGHFHNGMPSTVTLGCGTWGGNITTENIHWKHFINVTWVSEPLPVVKPTEEEIWGSLWSKYGR
;
A
#
# COMPACT_ATOMS: atom_id res chain seq x y z
N MET A 1 -3.39 23.88 6.49
CA MET A 1 -3.97 24.78 7.51
C MET A 1 -4.35 23.91 8.69
N ALA A 2 -4.23 24.42 9.91
CA ALA A 2 -4.79 23.74 11.08
C ALA A 2 -6.31 23.67 10.95
N ASN A 3 -6.91 22.54 11.31
CA ASN A 3 -8.35 22.44 11.50
C ASN A 3 -8.76 23.48 12.56
N ALA A 4 -9.66 24.39 12.20
CA ALA A 4 -10.07 25.48 13.08
C ALA A 4 -10.73 25.02 14.40
N LYS A 5 -11.22 23.77 14.45
CA LYS A 5 -11.83 23.17 15.65
C LYS A 5 -10.85 22.36 16.50
N THR A 6 -9.88 21.68 15.89
CA THR A 6 -8.97 20.77 16.62
C THR A 6 -7.54 21.30 16.73
N GLY A 7 -7.18 22.36 16.00
CA GLY A 7 -5.80 22.85 15.89
C GLY A 7 -4.86 21.92 15.12
N GLU A 8 -5.32 20.72 14.73
CA GLU A 8 -4.52 19.73 14.06
C GLU A 8 -4.24 20.15 12.62
N VAL A 9 -2.98 20.07 12.22
CA VAL A 9 -2.59 20.36 10.84
C VAL A 9 -2.85 19.14 9.98
N THR A 10 -3.90 19.21 9.19
CA THR A 10 -4.35 18.17 8.26
C THR A 10 -4.11 18.56 6.79
N LEU A 11 -4.41 17.65 5.87
CA LEU A 11 -4.40 17.93 4.43
C LEU A 11 -5.33 19.09 4.11
N ASN A 12 -4.87 20.03 3.28
CA ASN A 12 -5.69 21.16 2.87
C ASN A 12 -6.80 20.68 1.91
N PRO A 13 -8.10 20.75 2.27
CA PRO A 13 -9.17 20.26 1.40
C PRO A 13 -9.24 21.01 0.06
N LYS A 14 -8.72 22.24 0.00
CA LYS A 14 -8.70 23.05 -1.23
C LYS A 14 -7.82 22.47 -2.35
N VAL A 15 -6.94 21.51 -2.05
CA VAL A 15 -6.11 20.87 -3.09
C VAL A 15 -6.73 19.58 -3.64
N VAL A 16 -7.74 19.02 -2.96
CA VAL A 16 -8.28 17.70 -3.27
C VAL A 16 -9.05 17.72 -4.59
N ALA A 17 -8.69 16.82 -5.52
CA ALA A 17 -9.32 16.71 -6.84
C ALA A 17 -9.30 18.02 -7.69
N ILE A 18 -8.35 18.92 -7.41
CA ILE A 18 -8.15 20.17 -8.15
C ILE A 18 -6.95 20.03 -9.11
N SER A 19 -6.99 20.75 -10.25
CA SER A 19 -5.92 20.73 -11.25
C SER A 19 -4.58 21.25 -10.72
N ALA A 20 -3.47 20.74 -11.26
CA ALA A 20 -2.11 21.20 -10.95
C ALA A 20 -1.93 22.72 -11.12
N ARG A 21 -2.51 23.30 -12.18
CA ARG A 21 -2.46 24.75 -12.45
C ARG A 21 -3.14 25.56 -11.35
N ARG A 22 -4.33 25.13 -10.89
CA ARG A 22 -5.04 25.83 -9.83
C ARG A 22 -4.30 25.73 -8.49
N ILE A 23 -3.74 24.56 -8.18
CA ILE A 23 -2.89 24.38 -6.99
C ILE A 23 -1.67 25.31 -7.07
N ALA A 24 -1.01 25.40 -8.22
CA ALA A 24 0.13 26.30 -8.42
C ALA A 24 -0.27 27.77 -8.23
N ALA A 25 -1.38 28.21 -8.83
CA ALA A 25 -1.89 29.58 -8.69
C ALA A 25 -2.25 29.92 -7.23
N ASP A 26 -2.94 29.01 -6.52
CA ASP A 26 -3.27 29.19 -5.10
C ASP A 26 -2.01 29.23 -4.22
N ALA A 27 -0.89 28.64 -4.68
CA ALA A 27 0.42 28.69 -4.04
C ALA A 27 1.30 29.87 -4.50
N GLY A 28 0.82 30.75 -5.40
CA GLY A 28 1.59 31.86 -5.95
C GLY A 28 2.69 31.45 -6.94
N ILE A 29 2.58 30.25 -7.54
CA ILE A 29 3.54 29.68 -8.49
C ILE A 29 2.96 29.78 -9.91
N THR A 30 3.70 30.41 -10.83
CA THR A 30 3.34 30.45 -12.25
C THR A 30 3.84 29.19 -12.96
N VAL A 31 2.96 28.50 -13.69
CA VAL A 31 3.29 27.30 -14.48
C VAL A 31 2.69 27.40 -15.90
N PRO A 32 3.24 26.70 -16.90
CA PRO A 32 2.66 26.65 -18.24
C PRO A 32 1.23 26.09 -18.25
N ASP A 33 0.41 26.52 -19.22
CA ASP A 33 -0.98 26.06 -19.36
C ASP A 33 -1.12 24.56 -19.68
N THR A 34 -0.06 23.94 -20.18
CA THR A 34 0.01 22.50 -20.47
C THR A 34 0.33 21.65 -19.23
N THR A 35 0.55 22.26 -18.06
CA THR A 35 0.94 21.57 -16.83
C THR A 35 -0.15 20.63 -16.33
N ARG A 36 0.17 19.33 -16.25
CA ARG A 36 -0.74 18.28 -15.76
C ARG A 36 -0.45 17.82 -14.33
N MET A 37 0.79 17.96 -13.88
CA MET A 37 1.25 17.47 -12.58
C MET A 37 2.35 18.37 -12.03
N LEU A 38 2.39 18.53 -10.71
CA LEU A 38 3.49 19.19 -10.00
C LEU A 38 4.38 18.13 -9.35
N MET A 39 5.69 18.32 -9.40
CA MET A 39 6.65 17.43 -8.76
C MET A 39 7.49 18.23 -7.77
N VAL A 40 7.69 17.67 -6.58
CA VAL A 40 8.49 18.29 -5.51
C VAL A 40 9.56 17.30 -5.09
N ILE A 41 10.81 17.74 -5.03
CA ILE A 41 11.90 16.93 -4.48
C ILE A 41 11.77 16.96 -2.96
N GLY A 42 11.60 15.79 -2.36
CA GLY A 42 11.55 15.66 -0.90
C GLY A 42 12.94 15.53 -0.30
N GLU A 43 13.10 16.03 0.92
CA GLU A 43 14.39 16.05 1.64
C GLU A 43 14.36 15.26 2.95
N LYS A 44 13.21 15.26 3.66
CA LYS A 44 13.05 14.61 4.98
C LYS A 44 11.90 13.59 4.98
N PRO A 45 12.11 12.38 4.45
CA PRO A 45 11.05 11.40 4.28
C PRO A 45 10.51 10.91 5.62
N GLY A 46 9.19 11.02 5.79
CA GLY A 46 8.50 10.66 7.02
C GLY A 46 8.47 11.77 8.08
N GLU A 47 8.97 12.97 7.76
CA GLU A 47 8.96 14.12 8.68
C GLU A 47 8.30 15.35 8.03
N GLU A 48 8.52 15.55 6.73
CA GLU A 48 7.93 16.67 6.00
C GLU A 48 6.53 16.36 5.43
N ARG A 49 5.77 17.42 5.14
CA ARG A 49 4.38 17.30 4.68
C ARG A 49 4.21 16.57 3.36
N PHE A 50 5.19 16.63 2.47
CA PHE A 50 5.15 15.92 1.19
C PHE A 50 5.27 14.39 1.33
N SER A 51 5.64 13.90 2.53
CA SER A 51 5.56 12.48 2.91
C SER A 51 4.13 11.97 3.03
N GLY A 52 3.17 12.85 3.27
CA GLY A 52 1.76 12.51 3.46
C GLY A 52 0.99 12.28 2.18
N GLU A 53 -0.23 11.77 2.32
CA GLU A 53 -1.19 11.70 1.22
C GLU A 53 -1.59 13.10 0.75
N LYS A 54 -1.76 13.27 -0.58
CA LYS A 54 -1.99 14.58 -1.22
C LYS A 54 -3.34 14.68 -1.96
N ILE A 55 -3.90 13.54 -2.39
CA ILE A 55 -5.18 13.42 -3.12
C ILE A 55 -5.34 14.47 -4.24
N SER A 56 -4.24 14.74 -4.94
CA SER A 56 -4.11 15.82 -5.91
C SER A 56 -2.99 15.50 -6.90
N PRO A 57 -2.90 16.19 -8.06
CA PRO A 57 -1.84 15.97 -9.06
C PRO A 57 -0.49 16.58 -8.61
N VAL A 58 -0.04 16.22 -7.41
CA VAL A 58 1.24 16.59 -6.81
C VAL A 58 1.98 15.33 -6.38
N LEU A 59 3.20 15.14 -6.88
CA LEU A 59 4.05 13.98 -6.57
C LEU A 59 5.32 14.40 -5.84
N ALA A 60 5.65 13.71 -4.76
CA ALA A 60 6.95 13.84 -4.10
C ALA A 60 7.96 12.89 -4.77
N LEU A 61 9.14 13.40 -5.08
CA LEU A 61 10.25 12.66 -5.66
C LEU A 61 11.34 12.47 -4.60
N TRP A 62 11.74 11.23 -4.39
CA TRP A 62 12.74 10.86 -3.42
C TRP A 62 13.85 10.08 -4.11
N ARG A 63 15.10 10.44 -3.84
CA ARG A 63 16.26 9.77 -4.44
C ARG A 63 16.78 8.70 -3.49
N TYR A 64 17.28 7.61 -4.05
CA TYR A 64 17.90 6.50 -3.35
C TYR A 64 19.04 5.95 -4.22
N GLN A 65 20.01 5.25 -3.63
CA GLN A 65 21.15 4.67 -4.37
C GLN A 65 21.02 3.15 -4.48
N THR A 66 20.53 2.50 -3.42
CA THR A 66 20.37 1.06 -3.37
C THR A 66 18.90 0.67 -3.17
N ILE A 67 18.56 -0.58 -3.48
CA ILE A 67 17.21 -1.09 -3.20
C ILE A 67 16.92 -1.13 -1.69
N ASP A 68 17.93 -1.30 -0.84
CA ASP A 68 17.76 -1.23 0.62
C ASP A 68 17.37 0.18 1.07
N ASP A 69 18.03 1.21 0.52
CA ASP A 69 17.65 2.61 0.77
C ASP A 69 16.20 2.86 0.38
N ALA A 70 15.75 2.32 -0.76
CA ALA A 70 14.38 2.46 -1.23
C ALA A 70 13.37 1.76 -0.30
N ILE A 71 13.72 0.58 0.23
CA ILE A 71 12.89 -0.15 1.21
C ILE A 71 12.79 0.64 2.52
N GLU A 72 13.90 1.20 3.02
CA GLU A 72 13.91 2.04 4.21
C GLU A 72 13.04 3.28 4.00
N LEU A 73 13.17 3.93 2.84
CA LEU A 73 12.38 5.08 2.43
C LEU A 73 10.88 4.75 2.41
N ILE A 74 10.49 3.64 1.78
CA ILE A 74 9.10 3.14 1.77
C ILE A 74 8.60 2.99 3.22
N GLY A 75 9.42 2.40 4.10
CA GLY A 75 9.09 2.25 5.51
C GLY A 75 8.85 3.58 6.22
N LYS A 76 9.71 4.59 6.00
CA LYS A 76 9.55 5.94 6.56
C LYS A 76 8.25 6.61 6.08
N LEU A 77 7.99 6.56 4.78
CA LEU A 77 6.80 7.16 4.18
C LEU A 77 5.51 6.48 4.66
N HIS A 78 5.44 5.15 4.67
CA HIS A 78 4.25 4.44 5.14
C HIS A 78 3.94 4.68 6.61
N ARG A 79 4.97 4.76 7.47
CA ARG A 79 4.79 5.10 8.90
C ARG A 79 4.21 6.49 9.09
N TYR A 80 4.53 7.43 8.20
CA TYR A 80 3.93 8.76 8.21
C TYR A 80 2.48 8.71 7.72
N ALA A 81 2.22 8.05 6.59
CA ALA A 81 0.89 7.78 6.07
C ALA A 81 0.91 6.63 5.05
N GLY A 82 0.10 5.58 5.27
CA GLY A 82 -0.12 4.52 4.28
C GLY A 82 0.22 3.09 4.70
N LEU A 83 0.53 2.83 5.97
CA LEU A 83 0.66 1.47 6.50
C LEU A 83 -0.54 0.61 6.10
N GLY A 84 -0.26 -0.57 5.55
CA GLY A 84 -1.28 -1.52 5.14
C GLY A 84 -1.89 -1.30 3.76
N HIS A 85 -1.74 -0.14 3.12
CA HIS A 85 -2.51 0.15 1.90
C HIS A 85 -1.94 -0.50 0.64
N SER A 86 -0.92 0.12 0.02
CA SER A 86 -0.31 -0.38 -1.21
C SER A 86 1.06 0.25 -1.51
N VAL A 87 1.88 -0.45 -2.28
CA VAL A 87 3.10 0.08 -2.89
C VAL A 87 3.20 -0.36 -4.35
N GLY A 88 3.78 0.48 -5.20
CA GLY A 88 4.08 0.15 -6.59
C GLY A 88 5.57 0.03 -6.83
N ILE A 89 5.97 -0.94 -7.65
CA ILE A 89 7.34 -1.10 -8.14
C ILE A 89 7.34 -1.26 -9.65
N TYR A 90 8.11 -0.42 -10.34
CA TYR A 90 8.38 -0.56 -11.78
C TYR A 90 9.79 -1.12 -11.96
N SER A 91 9.89 -2.44 -12.02
CA SER A 91 11.16 -3.17 -12.21
C SER A 91 10.91 -4.48 -12.95
N PHE A 92 11.90 -4.95 -13.72
CA PHE A 92 11.95 -6.33 -14.25
C PHE A 92 12.88 -7.25 -13.44
N ASN A 93 13.62 -6.70 -12.47
CA ASN A 93 14.49 -7.46 -11.59
C ASN A 93 13.64 -8.18 -10.52
N ALA A 94 13.60 -9.52 -10.60
CA ALA A 94 12.86 -10.37 -9.69
C ALA A 94 13.34 -10.23 -8.24
N ASP A 95 14.65 -10.12 -8.00
CA ASP A 95 15.21 -9.92 -6.65
C ASP A 95 14.65 -8.65 -6.01
N TYR A 96 14.64 -7.54 -6.75
CA TYR A 96 14.12 -6.27 -6.22
C TYR A 96 12.63 -6.34 -5.91
N ILE A 97 11.85 -7.01 -6.77
CA ILE A 97 10.43 -7.24 -6.55
C ILE A 97 10.22 -8.06 -5.27
N HIS A 98 10.96 -9.16 -5.10
CA HIS A 98 10.86 -10.02 -3.93
C HIS A 98 11.28 -9.29 -2.65
N ARG A 99 12.36 -8.51 -2.66
CA ARG A 99 12.83 -7.76 -1.50
C ARG A 99 11.84 -6.70 -1.05
N VAL A 100 11.27 -5.93 -1.97
CA VAL A 100 10.17 -5.01 -1.64
C VAL A 100 8.96 -5.78 -1.11
N ALA A 101 8.63 -6.93 -1.71
CA ALA A 101 7.50 -7.73 -1.29
C ALA A 101 7.64 -8.34 0.11
N SER A 102 8.84 -8.76 0.50
CA SER A 102 9.11 -9.30 1.82
C SER A 102 9.18 -8.22 2.90
N ALA A 103 9.55 -6.98 2.54
CA ALA A 103 9.78 -5.91 3.52
C ALA A 103 8.59 -4.95 3.71
N ALA A 104 7.81 -4.69 2.65
CA ALA A 104 6.74 -3.69 2.70
C ALA A 104 5.52 -4.18 3.50
N LYS A 105 5.15 -3.42 4.55
CA LYS A 105 3.94 -3.68 5.36
C LYS A 105 2.68 -3.11 4.68
N VAL A 106 2.25 -3.75 3.59
CA VAL A 106 1.09 -3.34 2.79
C VAL A 106 0.27 -4.56 2.34
N SER A 107 -1.01 -4.35 2.04
CA SER A 107 -1.89 -5.37 1.50
C SER A 107 -1.64 -5.68 0.02
N ARG A 108 -1.11 -4.72 -0.75
CA ARG A 108 -1.02 -4.79 -2.22
C ARG A 108 0.31 -4.29 -2.73
N ILE A 109 0.91 -5.07 -3.62
CA ILE A 109 2.17 -4.72 -4.28
C ILE A 109 1.95 -4.79 -5.78
N LEU A 110 2.03 -3.63 -6.43
CA LEU A 110 1.72 -3.49 -7.84
C LEU A 110 3.01 -3.46 -8.65
N VAL A 111 3.28 -4.55 -9.36
CA VAL A 111 4.49 -4.70 -10.18
C VAL A 111 4.20 -4.25 -11.60
N ARG A 112 4.80 -3.14 -12.03
CA ARG A 112 4.70 -2.57 -13.39
C ARG A 112 3.25 -2.29 -13.83
N GLN A 113 2.41 -1.79 -12.92
CA GLN A 113 1.02 -1.49 -13.18
C GLN A 113 0.66 -0.07 -12.74
N ALA A 114 -0.24 0.59 -13.48
CA ALA A 114 -0.78 1.88 -13.07
C ALA A 114 -1.42 1.76 -11.68
N HIS A 115 -0.87 2.50 -10.71
CA HIS A 115 -1.09 2.21 -9.29
C HIS A 115 -2.56 2.35 -8.85
N ALA A 116 -3.16 3.52 -9.06
CA ALA A 116 -4.52 3.83 -8.59
C ALA A 116 -5.61 2.87 -9.14
N PRO A 117 -5.75 2.64 -10.46
CA PRO A 117 -6.79 1.75 -10.97
C PRO A 117 -6.49 0.27 -10.67
N SER A 118 -5.21 -0.11 -10.55
CA SER A 118 -4.84 -1.51 -10.37
C SER A 118 -4.98 -1.97 -8.92
N ALA A 119 -4.81 -1.09 -7.92
CA ALA A 119 -4.95 -1.44 -6.51
C ALA A 119 -6.38 -1.93 -6.18
N GLY A 120 -7.37 -1.34 -6.84
CA GLY A 120 -8.78 -1.75 -6.78
C GLY A 120 -9.10 -3.09 -7.41
N GLY A 121 -8.15 -3.75 -8.09
CA GLY A 121 -8.44 -4.89 -8.95
C GLY A 121 -8.79 -4.44 -10.36
N HIS A 122 -8.03 -4.94 -11.33
CA HIS A 122 -8.17 -4.63 -12.74
C HIS A 122 -8.10 -5.92 -13.57
N PHE A 123 -8.62 -5.90 -14.79
CA PHE A 123 -8.70 -7.08 -15.66
C PHE A 123 -7.36 -7.78 -15.90
N HIS A 124 -6.23 -7.08 -15.73
CA HIS A 124 -4.89 -7.62 -15.96
C HIS A 124 -4.19 -8.14 -14.70
N ASN A 125 -4.80 -8.06 -13.50
CA ASN A 125 -4.10 -8.42 -12.25
C ASN A 125 -4.82 -9.42 -11.34
N GLY A 126 -6.03 -9.85 -11.70
CA GLY A 126 -6.72 -10.95 -11.03
C GLY A 126 -7.17 -10.68 -9.59
N MET A 127 -6.96 -9.47 -9.05
CA MET A 127 -7.50 -9.10 -7.75
C MET A 127 -9.00 -8.80 -7.85
N PRO A 128 -9.80 -9.09 -6.81
CA PRO A 128 -11.21 -8.71 -6.77
C PRO A 128 -11.37 -7.20 -7.02
N SER A 129 -12.28 -6.84 -7.94
CA SER A 129 -12.59 -5.45 -8.26
C SER A 129 -13.38 -4.80 -7.14
N THR A 130 -12.89 -3.66 -6.63
CA THR A 130 -13.48 -2.91 -5.51
C THR A 130 -12.92 -1.49 -5.41
N VAL A 131 -13.66 -0.63 -4.72
CA VAL A 131 -13.18 0.68 -4.22
C VAL A 131 -13.01 0.70 -2.70
N THR A 132 -13.17 -0.45 -2.03
CA THR A 132 -12.98 -0.62 -0.59
C THR A 132 -11.80 -1.55 -0.33
N LEU A 133 -10.71 -0.96 0.17
CA LEU A 133 -9.39 -1.59 0.24
C LEU A 133 -9.01 -1.84 1.70
N GLY A 134 -9.01 -3.10 2.14
CA GLY A 134 -8.53 -3.47 3.48
C GLY A 134 -7.03 -3.20 3.65
N CYS A 135 -6.65 -2.57 4.76
CA CYS A 135 -5.25 -2.25 5.10
C CYS A 135 -4.65 -3.22 6.15
N GLY A 136 -5.36 -4.28 6.50
CA GLY A 136 -4.94 -5.23 7.54
C GLY A 136 -4.73 -4.58 8.91
N THR A 137 -4.16 -5.34 9.82
CA THR A 137 -3.91 -4.88 11.20
C THR A 137 -2.94 -3.70 11.26
N TRP A 138 -2.05 -3.56 10.27
CA TRP A 138 -1.16 -2.39 10.15
C TRP A 138 -1.92 -1.07 9.96
N GLY A 139 -3.08 -1.11 9.29
CA GLY A 139 -3.97 0.04 9.11
C GLY A 139 -5.23 -0.01 9.99
N GLY A 140 -5.26 -0.85 11.03
CA GLY A 140 -6.42 -0.98 11.93
C GLY A 140 -7.65 -1.64 11.30
N ASN A 141 -7.48 -2.49 10.28
CA ASN A 141 -8.58 -3.23 9.64
C ASN A 141 -8.51 -4.73 9.95
N ILE A 142 -9.66 -5.39 9.91
CA ILE A 142 -9.78 -6.83 10.14
C ILE A 142 -9.20 -7.69 9.01
N THR A 143 -9.05 -7.12 7.80
CA THR A 143 -8.59 -7.84 6.59
C THR A 143 -7.67 -6.98 5.74
N THR A 144 -6.78 -7.63 4.99
CA THR A 144 -5.94 -7.04 3.93
C THR A 144 -6.58 -7.12 2.55
N GLU A 145 -7.76 -7.71 2.44
CA GLU A 145 -8.33 -8.07 1.15
C GLU A 145 -8.94 -6.89 0.40
N ASN A 146 -9.07 -7.05 -0.92
CA ASN A 146 -10.03 -6.27 -1.68
C ASN A 146 -11.43 -6.76 -1.31
N ILE A 147 -12.22 -5.88 -0.70
CA ILE A 147 -13.55 -6.26 -0.23
C ILE A 147 -14.42 -6.63 -1.43
N HIS A 148 -14.86 -7.88 -1.44
CA HIS A 148 -15.74 -8.46 -2.45
C HIS A 148 -16.87 -9.30 -1.81
N TRP A 149 -17.74 -9.88 -2.64
CA TRP A 149 -18.95 -10.62 -2.23
C TRP A 149 -18.81 -11.53 -1.00
N LYS A 150 -17.67 -12.22 -0.80
CA LYS A 150 -17.48 -13.15 0.33
C LYS A 150 -17.54 -12.47 1.69
N HIS A 151 -17.24 -11.17 1.75
CA HIS A 151 -17.23 -10.39 2.99
C HIS A 151 -18.64 -9.97 3.42
N PHE A 152 -19.64 -10.19 2.55
CA PHE A 152 -21.04 -9.84 2.80
C PHE A 152 -21.91 -11.06 3.10
N ILE A 153 -21.30 -12.24 3.28
CA ILE A 153 -22.01 -13.46 3.62
C ILE A 153 -21.41 -14.11 4.88
N ASN A 154 -22.26 -14.84 5.59
CA ASN A 154 -21.81 -15.80 6.58
C ASN A 154 -21.70 -17.18 5.91
N VAL A 155 -20.69 -17.96 6.29
CA VAL A 155 -20.53 -19.33 5.82
C VAL A 155 -20.92 -20.30 6.94
N THR A 156 -21.99 -21.07 6.72
CA THR A 156 -22.39 -22.16 7.63
C THR A 156 -21.72 -23.45 7.17
N TRP A 157 -20.95 -24.07 8.06
CA TRP A 157 -20.33 -25.37 7.81
C TRP A 157 -21.21 -26.48 8.39
N VAL A 158 -21.62 -27.44 7.55
CA VAL A 158 -22.24 -28.70 7.98
C VAL A 158 -21.14 -29.75 7.94
N SER A 159 -20.69 -30.20 9.10
CA SER A 159 -19.59 -31.16 9.24
C SER A 159 -20.11 -32.50 9.75
N GLU A 160 -20.12 -33.50 8.88
CA GLU A 160 -20.48 -34.88 9.25
C GLU A 160 -19.23 -35.68 9.63
N PRO A 161 -19.34 -36.70 10.51
CA PRO A 161 -18.23 -37.56 10.84
C PRO A 161 -17.66 -38.28 9.61
N LEU A 162 -16.34 -38.22 9.46
CA LEU A 162 -15.60 -39.03 8.49
C LEU A 162 -14.83 -40.14 9.23
N PRO A 163 -14.52 -41.28 8.59
CA PRO A 163 -13.53 -42.21 9.11
C PRO A 163 -12.24 -41.46 9.46
N VAL A 164 -11.76 -41.61 10.69
CA VAL A 164 -10.60 -40.87 11.18
C VAL A 164 -9.35 -41.34 10.43
N VAL A 165 -8.78 -40.45 9.63
CA VAL A 165 -7.44 -40.61 9.06
C VAL A 165 -6.53 -39.59 9.74
N LYS A 166 -6.01 -39.97 10.90
CA LYS A 166 -5.09 -39.12 11.67
C LYS A 166 -3.65 -39.47 11.30
N PRO A 167 -2.89 -38.56 10.68
CA PRO A 167 -1.46 -38.78 10.46
C PRO A 167 -0.73 -38.89 11.81
N THR A 168 0.24 -39.78 11.87
CA THR A 168 1.16 -39.96 13.00
C THR A 168 2.06 -38.73 13.18
N GLU A 169 2.64 -38.56 14.36
CA GLU A 169 3.59 -37.46 14.59
C GLU A 169 4.79 -37.55 13.64
N GLU A 170 5.24 -38.75 13.30
CA GLU A 170 6.35 -38.95 12.37
C GLU A 170 5.98 -38.52 10.95
N GLU A 171 4.76 -38.83 10.48
CA GLU A 171 4.27 -38.37 9.17
C GLU A 171 4.14 -36.85 9.09
N ILE A 172 3.81 -36.18 10.20
CA ILE A 172 3.69 -34.72 10.24
C ILE A 172 5.06 -34.05 10.43
N TRP A 173 5.90 -34.55 11.33
CA TRP A 173 7.08 -33.85 11.86
C TRP A 173 8.43 -34.52 11.56
N GLY A 174 8.46 -35.76 11.07
CA GLY A 174 9.70 -36.54 10.91
C GLY A 174 10.76 -35.83 10.06
N SER A 175 10.35 -35.15 8.97
CA SER A 175 11.27 -34.37 8.15
C SER A 175 11.89 -33.16 8.88
N LEU A 176 11.13 -32.54 9.79
CA LEU A 176 11.59 -31.43 10.62
C LEU A 176 12.55 -31.95 11.69
N TRP A 177 12.19 -33.02 12.40
CA TRP A 177 13.03 -33.63 13.45
C TRP A 177 14.32 -34.22 12.89
N SER A 178 14.28 -34.81 11.69
CA SER A 178 15.49 -35.26 11.01
C SER A 178 16.45 -34.10 10.71
N LYS A 179 15.95 -32.88 10.52
CA LYS A 179 16.77 -31.72 10.18
C LYS A 179 17.23 -30.93 11.40
N TYR A 180 16.42 -30.87 12.45
CA TYR A 180 16.65 -29.95 13.59
C TYR A 180 16.67 -30.64 14.96
N GLY A 181 16.48 -31.96 15.02
CA GLY A 181 16.33 -32.71 16.27
C GLY A 181 14.90 -32.71 16.79
N ARG A 182 14.63 -33.63 17.72
CA ARG A 182 13.36 -33.75 18.43
C ARG A 182 13.43 -33.06 19.79
#